data_AF-A0A7V9TMA9-F1
#
_entry.id   AF-A0A7V9TMA9-F1
#
_cell.length_a   1.000
_cell.length_b   1.000
_cell.length_c   1.000
_cell.angle_alpha   90.00
_cell.angle_beta   90.00
_cell.angle_gamma   90.00
#
_symmetry.space_group_name_H-M   'P 1'
#
loop_
_entity.id
_entity.type
_entity.pdbx_description
1 polymer ?
#
loop_
_entity_poly.entity_id
_entity_poly.type
_entity_poly.pdbx_seq_one_letter_code
_entity_poly.pdbx_strand_id
1 'polypeptide(L)'
;MAVSGVKLLGVANEVEAEAKIKELQNTQLQITGATGKATVAEAMAVILDWKTRADNEMRLTNKVATLTEESRVAKRDESIERMSREGTLPPARHDWARSQFATAEQVETFCAGMPKGFFANINEPASAVDSLTLDASERKICASLGISEAEYLEQKKLEHRKVG
;
A
#
# COMPACT_ATOMS: atom_id res chain seq x y z
N MET A 1 28.99 -20.09 -56.11
CA MET A 1 30.01 -19.89 -55.05
C MET A 1 29.50 -20.54 -53.78
N ALA A 2 30.16 -21.59 -53.29
CA ALA A 2 29.80 -22.20 -52.01
C ALA A 2 30.28 -21.29 -50.87
N VAL A 3 29.36 -20.82 -50.02
CA VAL A 3 29.72 -20.09 -48.80
C VAL A 3 30.16 -21.13 -47.77
N SER A 4 31.40 -21.03 -47.30
CA SER A 4 31.92 -21.93 -46.24
C SER A 4 31.12 -21.76 -44.94
N GLY A 5 30.75 -22.87 -44.30
CA GLY A 5 30.00 -22.89 -43.03
C GLY A 5 30.70 -22.13 -41.89
N VAL A 6 32.02 -22.07 -41.91
CA VAL A 6 32.86 -21.28 -40.98
C VAL A 6 32.51 -19.79 -41.06
N LYS A 7 32.26 -19.29 -42.27
CA LYS A 7 31.94 -17.88 -42.53
C LYS A 7 30.49 -17.53 -42.13
N LEU A 8 29.57 -18.48 -42.20
CA LEU A 8 28.17 -18.31 -41.80
C LEU A 8 27.98 -18.30 -40.28
N LEU A 9 28.79 -19.07 -39.56
CA LEU A 9 28.74 -19.18 -38.10
C LEU A 9 29.63 -18.15 -37.37
N GLY A 10 30.39 -17.36 -38.13
CA GLY A 10 31.28 -16.31 -37.62
C GLY A 10 32.37 -16.87 -36.71
N VAL A 11 32.95 -18.01 -37.07
CA VAL A 11 33.98 -18.72 -36.30
C VAL A 11 35.29 -18.77 -37.07
N ALA A 12 36.40 -18.99 -36.38
CA ALA A 12 37.74 -18.90 -36.97
C ALA A 12 38.12 -20.15 -37.78
N ASN A 13 37.54 -21.31 -37.45
CA ASN A 13 37.89 -22.60 -38.04
C ASN A 13 36.72 -23.60 -37.99
N GLU A 14 36.91 -24.76 -38.62
CA GLU A 14 35.90 -25.82 -38.72
C GLU A 14 35.59 -26.49 -37.37
N VAL A 15 36.59 -26.61 -36.48
CA VAL A 15 36.41 -27.22 -35.15
C VAL A 15 35.46 -26.36 -34.29
N GLU A 16 35.63 -25.04 -34.32
CA GLU A 16 34.71 -24.10 -33.68
C GLU A 16 33.32 -24.10 -34.32
N ALA A 17 33.24 -24.30 -35.64
CA ALA A 17 31.96 -24.42 -36.34
C ALA A 17 31.18 -25.64 -35.86
N GLU A 18 31.84 -26.79 -35.74
CA GLU A 18 31.22 -28.03 -35.23
C GLU A 18 30.77 -27.89 -33.77
N ALA A 19 31.57 -27.23 -32.93
CA ALA A 19 31.21 -26.98 -31.53
C ALA A 19 29.94 -26.13 -31.43
N LYS A 20 29.84 -25.03 -32.20
CA LYS A 20 28.63 -24.19 -32.25
C LYS A 20 27.41 -24.93 -32.79
N ILE A 21 27.59 -25.80 -33.79
CA ILE A 21 26.48 -26.61 -34.32
C ILE A 21 25.94 -27.55 -33.24
N LYS A 22 26.81 -28.23 -32.49
CA LYS A 22 26.40 -29.10 -31.37
C LYS A 22 25.70 -28.31 -30.27
N GLU A 23 26.20 -27.13 -29.95
CA GLU A 23 25.55 -26.24 -28.98
C GLU A 23 24.13 -25.85 -29.43
N LEU A 24 23.96 -25.40 -30.67
CA LEU A 24 22.65 -25.06 -31.23
C LEU A 24 21.68 -26.25 -31.24
N GLN A 25 22.16 -27.45 -31.60
CA GLN A 25 21.35 -28.67 -31.57
C GLN A 25 20.92 -29.03 -30.15
N ASN A 26 21.82 -28.90 -29.17
CA ASN A 26 21.51 -29.12 -27.76
C ASN A 26 20.48 -28.09 -27.26
N THR A 27 20.61 -26.81 -27.62
CA THR A 27 19.63 -25.78 -27.27
C THR A 27 18.26 -26.08 -27.87
N GLN A 28 18.20 -26.53 -29.13
CA GLN A 28 16.94 -26.92 -29.76
C GLN A 28 16.27 -28.08 -29.02
N LEU A 29 17.04 -29.11 -28.64
CA LEU A 29 16.55 -30.24 -27.84
C LEU A 29 16.07 -29.83 -26.45
N GLN A 30 16.77 -28.90 -25.79
CA GLN A 30 16.34 -28.37 -24.49
C GLN A 30 15.03 -27.60 -24.60
N ILE A 31 14.87 -26.77 -25.63
CA ILE A 31 13.65 -25.98 -25.86
C ILE A 31 12.46 -26.89 -26.18
N THR A 32 12.62 -27.88 -27.06
CA THR A 32 11.55 -28.84 -27.36
C THR A 32 11.23 -29.74 -26.16
N GLY A 33 12.24 -30.18 -25.43
CA GLY A 33 12.09 -30.96 -24.20
C GLY A 33 11.36 -30.20 -23.10
N ALA A 34 11.74 -28.95 -22.83
CA ALA A 34 11.12 -28.12 -21.80
C ALA A 34 9.64 -27.78 -22.09
N THR A 35 9.29 -27.64 -23.38
CA THR A 35 7.94 -27.29 -23.82
C THR A 35 7.07 -28.50 -24.16
N GLY A 36 7.67 -29.69 -24.24
CA GLY A 36 7.01 -30.93 -24.67
C GLY A 36 6.55 -30.90 -26.13
N LYS A 37 7.13 -30.04 -26.97
CA LYS A 37 6.73 -29.88 -28.38
C LYS A 37 7.64 -30.67 -29.31
N ALA A 38 7.06 -31.15 -30.41
CA ALA A 38 7.79 -31.96 -31.39
C ALA A 38 8.74 -31.10 -32.25
N THR A 39 8.40 -29.83 -32.47
CA THR A 39 9.19 -28.92 -33.29
C THR A 39 9.64 -27.67 -32.53
N VAL A 40 10.76 -27.09 -32.95
CA VAL A 40 11.30 -25.84 -32.37
C VAL A 40 10.33 -24.68 -32.57
N ALA A 41 9.62 -24.62 -33.71
CA ALA A 41 8.66 -23.55 -33.98
C ALA A 41 7.48 -23.58 -33.00
N GLU A 42 6.92 -24.76 -32.74
CA GLU A 42 5.86 -24.94 -31.73
C GLU A 42 6.36 -24.63 -30.32
N ALA A 43 7.58 -25.08 -29.99
CA ALA A 43 8.20 -24.80 -28.71
C ALA A 43 8.38 -23.28 -28.47
N MET A 44 8.83 -22.55 -29.49
CA MET A 44 8.98 -21.09 -29.43
C MET A 44 7.63 -20.38 -29.24
N ALA A 45 6.56 -20.86 -29.89
CA ALA A 45 5.22 -20.31 -29.68
C ALA A 45 4.74 -20.48 -28.23
N VAL A 46 5.01 -21.64 -27.61
CA VAL A 46 4.72 -21.89 -26.19
C VAL A 46 5.51 -20.96 -25.28
N ILE A 47 6.80 -20.78 -25.54
CA ILE A 47 7.65 -19.88 -24.73
C ILE A 47 7.14 -18.44 -24.80
N LEU A 48 6.72 -17.97 -25.98
CA LEU A 48 6.13 -16.64 -26.14
C LEU A 48 4.79 -16.51 -25.41
N ASP A 49 3.96 -17.55 -25.43
CA ASP A 49 2.71 -17.60 -24.66
C ASP A 49 2.99 -17.57 -23.14
N TRP A 50 3.95 -18.36 -22.65
CA TRP A 50 4.36 -18.34 -21.25
C TRP A 50 4.84 -16.96 -20.80
N LYS A 51 5.66 -16.29 -21.61
CA LYS A 51 6.08 -14.92 -21.33
C LYS A 51 4.88 -13.98 -21.22
N THR A 52 3.96 -14.05 -22.18
CA THR A 52 2.75 -13.22 -22.19
C THR A 52 1.86 -13.50 -20.97
N ARG A 53 1.77 -14.75 -20.52
CA ARG A 53 1.02 -15.12 -19.31
C ARG A 53 1.69 -14.62 -18.05
N ALA A 54 3.01 -14.76 -17.92
CA ALA A 54 3.76 -14.26 -16.77
C ALA A 54 3.61 -12.73 -16.61
N ASP A 55 3.68 -11.98 -17.72
CA ASP A 55 3.45 -10.53 -17.71
C ASP A 55 2.02 -10.18 -17.27
N ASN A 56 1.03 -10.96 -17.72
CA ASN A 56 -0.36 -10.76 -17.33
C ASN A 56 -0.64 -11.14 -15.88
N GLU A 57 0.00 -12.18 -15.36
CA GLU A 57 -0.16 -12.64 -13.98
C GLU A 57 0.28 -11.56 -12.99
N MET A 58 1.47 -10.97 -13.18
CA MET A 58 1.93 -9.85 -12.34
C MET A 58 0.93 -8.69 -12.34
N ARG A 59 0.43 -8.33 -13.53
CA ARG A 59 -0.56 -7.26 -13.68
C ARG A 59 -1.86 -7.58 -12.95
N LEU A 60 -2.35 -8.82 -13.06
CA LEU A 60 -3.58 -9.27 -12.39
C LEU A 60 -3.41 -9.33 -10.88
N THR A 61 -2.29 -9.84 -10.39
CA THR A 61 -1.96 -9.89 -8.95
C THR A 61 -1.98 -8.48 -8.35
N ASN A 62 -1.36 -7.50 -9.02
CA ASN A 62 -1.39 -6.11 -8.57
C ASN A 62 -2.81 -5.55 -8.54
N LYS A 63 -3.62 -5.81 -9.58
CA LYS A 63 -5.03 -5.37 -9.62
C LYS A 63 -5.86 -5.99 -8.50
N VAL A 64 -5.68 -7.28 -8.22
CA VAL A 64 -6.40 -7.97 -7.14
C VAL A 64 -6.01 -7.38 -5.78
N ALA A 65 -4.72 -7.09 -5.55
CA ALA A 65 -4.28 -6.44 -4.32
C ALA A 65 -4.93 -5.06 -4.14
N THR A 66 -4.94 -4.23 -5.18
CA THR A 66 -5.61 -2.92 -5.15
C THR A 66 -7.11 -3.03 -4.88
N LEU A 67 -7.83 -3.90 -5.61
CA LEU A 67 -9.27 -4.09 -5.41
C LEU A 67 -9.61 -4.65 -4.03
N THR A 68 -8.75 -5.51 -3.49
CA THR A 68 -8.92 -6.05 -2.14
C THR A 68 -8.81 -4.94 -1.10
N GLU A 69 -7.84 -4.05 -1.27
CA GLU A 69 -7.64 -2.91 -0.39
C GLU A 69 -8.78 -1.88 -0.49
N GLU A 70 -9.21 -1.55 -1.71
CA GLU A 70 -10.37 -0.68 -1.94
C GLU A 70 -11.65 -1.27 -1.33
N SER A 71 -11.89 -2.57 -1.51
CA SER A 71 -13.03 -3.27 -0.91
C SER A 71 -12.97 -3.25 0.62
N ARG A 72 -11.77 -3.41 1.20
CA ARG A 72 -11.54 -3.36 2.64
C ARG A 72 -11.86 -1.97 3.20
N VAL A 73 -11.36 -0.92 2.56
CA VAL A 73 -11.62 0.48 2.93
C VAL A 73 -13.11 0.80 2.81
N ALA A 74 -13.75 0.42 1.70
CA ALA A 74 -15.17 0.65 1.48
C ALA A 74 -16.05 -0.01 2.55
N LYS A 75 -15.77 -1.28 2.90
CA LYS A 75 -16.50 -1.99 3.97
C LYS A 75 -16.29 -1.34 5.34
N ARG A 76 -15.06 -0.88 5.64
CA ARG A 76 -14.78 -0.16 6.88
C ARG A 76 -15.61 1.12 6.94
N ASP A 77 -15.59 1.91 5.88
CA ASP A 77 -16.28 3.19 5.83
C ASP A 77 -17.80 3.01 5.89
N GLU A 78 -18.35 1.98 5.24
CA GLU A 78 -19.76 1.59 5.38
C GLU A 78 -20.13 1.24 6.83
N SER A 79 -19.24 0.53 7.54
CA SER A 79 -19.46 0.20 8.94
C SER A 79 -19.43 1.44 9.84
N ILE A 80 -18.51 2.38 9.60
CA ILE A 80 -18.46 3.68 10.29
C ILE A 80 -19.77 4.45 10.10
N GLU A 81 -20.26 4.54 8.86
CA GLU A 81 -21.52 5.22 8.53
C GLU A 81 -22.74 4.54 9.17
N ARG A 82 -22.75 3.20 9.22
CA ARG A 82 -23.81 2.46 9.90
C ARG A 82 -23.78 2.72 11.41
N MET A 83 -22.63 2.63 12.06
CA MET A 83 -22.48 2.93 13.50
C MET A 83 -22.85 4.39 13.82
N SER A 84 -22.65 5.29 12.87
CA SER A 84 -23.09 6.67 13.02
C SER A 84 -24.60 6.84 12.99
N ARG A 85 -25.27 6.16 12.06
CA ARG A 85 -26.74 6.12 12.01
C ARG A 85 -27.35 5.47 13.25
N GLU A 86 -26.67 4.48 13.83
CA GLU A 86 -27.07 3.82 15.07
C GLU A 86 -26.78 4.67 16.33
N GLY A 87 -26.09 5.80 16.19
CA GLY A 87 -25.77 6.72 17.28
C GLY A 87 -24.65 6.22 18.21
N THR A 88 -23.94 5.16 17.83
CA THR A 88 -22.82 4.59 18.61
C THR A 88 -21.50 5.28 18.28
N LEU A 89 -21.37 5.87 17.09
CA LEU A 89 -20.19 6.62 16.65
C LEU A 89 -20.57 8.00 16.08
N PRO A 90 -20.28 9.12 16.77
CA PRO A 90 -20.60 10.44 16.25
C PRO A 90 -19.87 10.77 14.93
N PRO A 91 -20.48 11.54 14.02
CA PRO A 91 -19.84 12.00 12.78
C PRO A 91 -18.48 12.68 12.98
N ALA A 92 -18.36 13.47 14.04
CA ALA A 92 -17.12 14.09 14.52
C ALA A 92 -15.92 13.13 14.68
N ARG A 93 -16.19 11.84 14.94
CA ARG A 93 -15.17 10.83 15.20
C ARG A 93 -14.89 9.93 14.00
N HIS A 94 -15.48 10.20 12.84
CA HIS A 94 -15.27 9.38 11.64
C HIS A 94 -13.80 9.35 11.21
N ASP A 95 -13.14 10.50 11.14
CA ASP A 95 -11.73 10.56 10.71
C ASP A 95 -10.79 9.88 11.71
N TRP A 96 -11.08 10.05 13.01
CA TRP A 96 -10.41 9.30 14.05
C TRP A 96 -10.61 7.79 13.85
N ALA A 97 -11.84 7.32 13.63
CA ALA A 97 -12.14 5.91 13.41
C ALA A 97 -11.44 5.35 12.16
N ARG A 98 -11.35 6.12 11.06
CA ARG A 98 -10.60 5.75 9.86
C ARG A 98 -9.09 5.61 10.13
N SER A 99 -8.54 6.40 11.04
CA SER A 99 -7.11 6.34 11.41
C SER A 99 -6.78 5.22 12.40
N GLN A 100 -7.73 4.85 13.28
CA GLN A 100 -7.49 3.85 14.32
C GLN A 100 -7.86 2.44 13.87
N PHE A 101 -8.86 2.28 13.02
CA PHE A 101 -9.36 0.99 12.62
C PHE A 101 -8.98 0.69 11.17
N ALA A 102 -8.36 -0.47 10.99
CA ALA A 102 -8.08 -1.00 9.68
C ALA A 102 -9.37 -1.61 9.09
N THR A 103 -10.08 -2.46 9.82
CA THR A 103 -11.18 -3.26 9.27
C THR A 103 -12.55 -2.86 9.79
N ALA A 104 -13.61 -3.21 9.05
CA ALA A 104 -14.99 -3.06 9.49
C ALA A 104 -15.26 -3.78 10.83
N GLU A 105 -14.74 -5.00 10.99
CA GLU A 105 -14.90 -5.81 12.20
C GLU A 105 -14.33 -5.13 13.44
N GLN A 106 -13.20 -4.41 13.30
CA GLN A 106 -12.62 -3.64 14.39
C GLN A 106 -13.52 -2.46 14.79
N VAL A 107 -14.11 -1.76 13.81
CA VAL A 107 -15.09 -0.68 14.05
C VAL A 107 -16.30 -1.24 14.80
N GLU A 108 -16.84 -2.37 14.35
CA GLU A 108 -18.02 -3.01 14.95
C GLU A 108 -17.75 -3.48 16.38
N THR A 109 -16.62 -4.15 16.60
CA THR A 109 -16.24 -4.68 17.92
C THR A 109 -16.05 -3.55 18.92
N PHE A 110 -15.42 -2.45 18.51
CA PHE A 110 -15.25 -1.28 19.36
C PHE A 110 -16.60 -0.65 19.72
N CYS A 111 -17.49 -0.47 18.74
CA CYS A 111 -18.81 0.11 18.98
C CYS A 111 -19.73 -0.78 19.83
N ALA A 112 -19.64 -2.11 19.68
CA ALA A 112 -20.40 -3.05 20.49
C ALA A 112 -20.00 -3.04 21.98
N GLY A 113 -18.73 -2.73 22.28
CA GLY A 113 -18.23 -2.62 23.65
C GLY A 113 -18.56 -1.30 24.35
N MET A 114 -19.11 -0.31 23.64
CA MET A 114 -19.38 1.02 24.19
C MET A 114 -20.78 1.16 24.79
N PRO A 115 -20.93 1.76 25.98
CA PRO A 115 -22.22 2.16 26.52
C PRO A 115 -22.94 3.12 25.56
N LYS A 116 -24.25 2.96 25.38
CA LYS A 116 -25.06 3.91 24.60
C LYS A 116 -24.90 5.32 25.17
N GLY A 117 -24.51 6.28 24.33
CA GLY A 117 -24.27 7.66 24.73
C GLY A 117 -22.90 7.94 25.33
N PHE A 118 -21.95 7.00 25.27
CA PHE A 118 -20.55 7.21 25.73
C PHE A 118 -19.95 8.52 25.17
N PHE A 119 -20.14 8.79 23.88
CA PHE A 119 -19.64 10.02 23.27
C PHE A 119 -20.55 11.24 23.42
N ALA A 120 -21.80 11.09 23.87
CA ALA A 120 -22.68 12.23 24.11
C ALA A 120 -22.19 13.10 25.29
N ASN A 121 -21.38 12.51 26.18
CA ASN A 121 -20.79 13.19 27.33
C ASN A 121 -19.30 13.53 27.16
N ILE A 122 -18.70 13.19 26.02
CA ILE A 122 -17.29 13.50 25.73
C ILE A 122 -17.29 14.72 24.80
N ASN A 123 -17.12 15.90 25.39
CA ASN A 123 -16.80 17.10 24.63
C ASN A 123 -15.63 16.80 23.69
N GLU A 124 -15.76 17.16 22.42
CA GLU A 124 -14.63 17.10 21.49
C GLU A 124 -13.43 17.82 22.12
N PRO A 125 -12.22 17.23 22.10
CA PRO A 125 -11.04 18.04 22.33
C PRO A 125 -11.03 19.10 21.23
N ALA A 126 -11.10 20.36 21.63
CA ALA A 126 -10.97 21.48 20.73
C ALA A 126 -9.79 21.23 19.80
N SER A 127 -10.02 21.44 18.49
CA SER A 127 -9.01 21.31 17.44
C SER A 127 -7.66 21.87 17.91
N ALA A 128 -6.55 21.24 17.53
CA ALA A 128 -5.18 21.64 17.92
C ALA A 128 -4.80 23.10 17.57
N VAL A 129 -5.68 23.83 16.90
CA VAL A 129 -5.60 25.28 16.65
C VAL A 129 -5.93 26.10 17.92
N ASP A 130 -6.78 25.58 18.82
CA ASP A 130 -7.16 26.26 20.07
C ASP A 130 -6.09 26.14 21.18
N SER A 131 -5.17 25.17 21.09
CA SER A 131 -4.11 24.98 22.11
C SER A 131 -3.05 26.08 22.11
N LEU A 132 -3.04 26.95 21.08
CA LEU A 132 -2.08 28.05 20.92
C LEU A 132 -2.68 29.43 21.23
N THR A 133 -3.93 29.48 21.69
CA THR A 133 -4.56 30.71 22.18
C THR A 133 -4.81 30.64 23.68
N LEU A 134 -4.91 31.80 24.34
CA LEU A 134 -5.25 31.86 25.76
C LEU A 134 -6.77 31.88 25.94
N ASP A 135 -7.26 30.89 26.66
CA ASP A 135 -8.65 30.91 27.11
C ASP A 135 -8.87 31.99 28.19
N ALA A 136 -10.14 32.20 28.57
CA ALA A 136 -10.50 33.21 29.57
C ALA A 136 -9.98 32.91 30.98
N SER A 137 -9.66 31.65 31.28
CA SER A 137 -9.09 31.21 32.56
C SER A 137 -7.59 31.43 32.59
N GLU A 138 -6.89 31.13 31.50
CA GLU A 138 -5.45 31.35 31.32
C GLU A 138 -5.10 32.84 31.36
N ARG A 139 -5.94 33.71 30.78
CA ARG A 139 -5.77 35.17 30.89
C ARG A 139 -5.90 35.66 32.34
N LYS A 140 -6.80 35.07 33.14
CA LYS A 140 -6.90 35.38 34.57
C LYS A 140 -5.67 34.90 35.34
N ILE A 141 -5.12 33.74 34.97
CA ILE A 141 -3.88 33.21 35.56
C ILE A 141 -2.70 34.15 35.25
N CYS A 142 -2.57 34.61 34.00
CA CYS A 142 -1.55 35.59 33.61
C CYS A 142 -1.64 36.87 34.43
N ALA A 143 -2.86 37.41 34.58
CA ALA A 143 -3.12 38.59 35.40
C ALA A 143 -2.80 38.37 36.89
N SER A 144 -3.06 37.18 37.43
CA SER A 144 -2.79 36.84 38.84
C SER A 144 -1.31 36.61 39.15
N LEU A 145 -0.55 36.11 38.16
CA LEU A 145 0.89 35.83 38.28
C LEU A 145 1.76 37.02 37.86
N GLY A 146 1.16 38.08 37.31
CA GLY A 146 1.89 39.26 36.83
C GLY A 146 2.77 38.99 35.61
N ILE A 147 2.53 37.89 34.90
CA ILE A 147 3.24 37.50 33.68
C ILE A 147 2.48 37.99 32.46
N SER A 148 3.21 38.34 31.40
CA SER A 148 2.58 38.77 30.15
C SER A 148 1.95 37.59 29.42
N GLU A 149 0.82 37.82 28.76
CA GLU A 149 0.13 36.82 27.94
C GLU A 149 1.05 36.21 26.85
N ALA A 150 1.97 37.02 26.31
CA ALA A 150 2.95 36.57 25.33
C ALA A 150 3.97 35.59 25.91
N GLU A 151 4.42 35.84 27.15
CA GLU A 151 5.39 34.99 27.84
C GLU A 151 4.79 33.65 28.24
N TYR A 152 3.53 33.64 28.67
CA TYR A 152 2.79 32.42 28.97
C TYR A 152 2.52 31.58 27.71
N LEU A 153 2.19 32.22 26.57
CA LEU A 153 2.01 31.52 25.30
C LEU A 153 3.31 30.87 24.79
N GLU A 154 4.46 31.52 24.94
CA GLU A 154 5.75 30.92 24.58
C GLU A 154 6.09 29.73 25.47
N GLN A 155 5.81 29.79 26.78
CA GLN A 155 5.98 28.65 27.67
C GLN A 155 5.06 27.48 27.29
N LYS A 156 3.78 27.76 27.01
CA LYS A 156 2.79 26.77 26.56
C LYS A 156 3.23 26.07 25.26
N LYS A 157 3.80 26.81 24.30
CA LYS A 157 4.39 26.25 23.07
C LYS A 157 5.60 25.35 23.35
N LEU A 158 6.47 25.76 24.28
CA LEU A 158 7.69 25.04 24.62
C LEU A 158 7.38 23.69 25.30
N GLU A 159 6.38 23.66 26.17
CA GLU A 159 5.91 22.45 26.85
C GLU A 159 5.24 21.49 25.87
N HIS A 160 4.40 22.01 24.95
CA HIS A 160 3.79 21.18 23.90
C HIS A 160 4.81 20.51 22.97
N ARG A 161 5.96 21.17 22.71
CA ARG A 161 7.05 20.62 21.89
C ARG A 161 7.88 19.55 22.62
N LYS A 162 7.87 19.49 23.94
CA LYS A 162 8.60 18.47 24.73
C LYS A 162 7.83 17.15 24.91
N VAL A 163 6.53 17.15 24.63
CA VAL A 163 5.62 16.02 24.87
C VAL A 163 5.20 15.31 23.57
N GLY A 164 5.61 15.82 22.40
CA GLY A 164 5.46 15.17 21.08
C GLY A 164 6.76 14.59 20.58
#